data_AF-A0A962UCE3-F1
#
_entry.id   AF-A0A962UCE3-F1
#
_cell.length_a   1.000
_cell.length_b   1.000
_cell.length_c   1.000
_cell.angle_alpha   90.00
_cell.angle_beta   90.00
_cell.angle_gamma   90.00
#
_symmetry.space_group_name_H-M   'P 1'
#
loop_
_entity.id
_entity.type
_entity.pdbx_description
1 polymer ?
#
loop_
_entity_poly.entity_id
_entity_poly.type
_entity_poly.pdbx_seq_one_letter_code
_entity_poly.pdbx_strand_id
1 'polypeptide(L)'
;VVGSTGVAENFVFQGLDYDAAGILYGYTADRSILEAGALYRIDTTTGLATLIGSGGVDSGGWIVDISYNPVDGKLYGVQLRGSAQNRATVLYTIDATTGVATKIGEVAPFGFFPGGLATNASGQQFIFNDGDSYVWSLVGLNATQLPLPSGFTSLTGNGFAVDWSRDGAMYLNGIENFFPGGGLLPEAQFWGIDPTTGQGTKVGTVGDGQLYRSTTLAIAPRAAAVPAPATLALLGIGLFATRRRNT
;
A
#
# COMPACT_ATOMS: atom_id res chain seq x y z
N VAL A 1 2.33 -18.26 -6.66
CA VAL A 1 2.03 -18.42 -5.22
C VAL A 1 3.33 -18.71 -4.50
N VAL A 2 3.71 -17.90 -3.50
CA VAL A 2 5.01 -18.03 -2.79
C VAL A 2 4.92 -18.86 -1.50
N GLY A 3 3.71 -19.24 -1.06
CA GLY A 3 3.48 -20.10 0.10
C GLY A 3 2.20 -19.71 0.86
N SER A 4 1.92 -20.43 1.95
CA SER A 4 0.89 -20.03 2.92
C SER A 4 1.47 -18.99 3.88
N THR A 5 0.63 -18.04 4.32
CA THR A 5 1.04 -17.03 5.31
C THR A 5 1.20 -17.59 6.72
N GLY A 6 0.59 -18.75 7.00
CA GLY A 6 0.55 -19.31 8.35
C GLY A 6 -0.34 -18.54 9.34
N VAL A 7 -1.01 -17.47 8.88
CA VAL A 7 -2.01 -16.75 9.67
C VAL A 7 -3.31 -17.56 9.69
N ALA A 8 -4.01 -17.57 10.82
CA ALA A 8 -5.26 -18.31 10.98
C ALA A 8 -6.32 -17.87 9.95
N GLU A 9 -7.12 -18.83 9.47
CA GLU A 9 -8.05 -18.63 8.36
C GLU A 9 -9.17 -17.63 8.64
N ASN A 10 -9.40 -17.23 9.89
CA ASN A 10 -10.39 -16.20 10.23
C ASN A 10 -9.88 -14.76 9.98
N PHE A 11 -8.58 -14.58 9.75
CA PHE A 11 -8.00 -13.28 9.41
C PHE A 11 -7.73 -13.17 7.91
N VAL A 12 -7.91 -11.96 7.39
CA VAL A 12 -7.56 -11.61 6.01
C VAL A 12 -6.65 -10.41 6.00
N PHE A 13 -5.63 -10.44 5.14
CA PHE A 13 -4.87 -9.24 4.83
C PHE A 13 -5.72 -8.30 3.97
N GLN A 14 -6.04 -7.15 4.54
CA GLN A 14 -6.79 -6.09 3.86
C GLN A 14 -5.86 -5.05 3.25
N GLY A 15 -4.69 -4.83 3.87
CA GLY A 15 -3.68 -3.92 3.34
C GLY A 15 -2.30 -4.56 3.32
N LEU A 16 -1.52 -4.22 2.30
CA LEU A 16 -0.12 -4.59 2.14
C LEU A 16 0.65 -3.37 1.64
N ASP A 17 1.84 -3.11 2.18
CA ASP A 17 2.77 -2.20 1.53
C ASP A 17 4.23 -2.53 1.90
N TYR A 18 5.15 -2.10 1.06
CA TYR A 18 6.59 -2.20 1.32
C TYR A 18 7.12 -0.92 1.96
N ASP A 19 8.04 -1.07 2.91
CA ASP A 19 8.89 0.05 3.34
C ASP A 19 10.05 0.30 2.36
N ALA A 20 10.84 1.35 2.65
CA ALA A 20 12.02 1.71 1.86
C ALA A 20 13.14 0.65 1.88
N ALA A 21 13.15 -0.26 2.86
CA ALA A 21 14.11 -1.35 2.92
C ALA A 21 13.63 -2.60 2.14
N GLY A 22 12.43 -2.56 1.57
CA GLY A 22 11.84 -3.70 0.86
C GLY A 22 11.24 -4.75 1.79
N ILE A 23 10.94 -4.39 3.05
CA ILE A 23 10.16 -5.25 3.95
C ILE A 23 8.69 -5.12 3.59
N LEU A 24 8.04 -6.24 3.28
CA LEU A 24 6.60 -6.29 3.07
C LEU A 24 5.88 -6.38 4.41
N TYR A 25 5.01 -5.41 4.67
CA TYR A 25 4.07 -5.44 5.77
C TYR A 25 2.69 -5.84 5.28
N GLY A 26 1.93 -6.49 6.16
CA GLY A 26 0.52 -6.72 5.95
C GLY A 26 -0.29 -6.45 7.19
N TYR A 27 -1.45 -5.83 7.02
CA TYR A 27 -2.39 -5.58 8.10
C TYR A 27 -3.63 -6.46 7.93
N THR A 28 -3.95 -7.19 8.98
CA THR A 28 -5.08 -8.10 9.00
C THR A 28 -6.35 -7.40 9.48
N ALA A 29 -7.50 -7.89 9.03
CA ALA A 29 -8.77 -7.65 9.70
C ALA A 29 -9.39 -8.99 10.11
N ASP A 30 -10.01 -9.01 11.28
CA ASP A 30 -10.83 -10.13 11.71
C ASP A 30 -12.16 -10.12 10.93
N ARG A 31 -12.51 -11.28 10.36
CA ARG A 31 -13.80 -11.50 9.71
C ARG A 31 -15.00 -11.39 10.67
N SER A 32 -14.77 -11.45 11.98
CA SER A 32 -15.80 -11.40 13.01
C SER A 32 -16.09 -10.01 13.60
N ILE A 33 -15.36 -8.96 13.19
CA ILE A 33 -15.40 -7.56 13.70
C ILE A 33 -15.15 -7.37 15.22
N LEU A 34 -14.79 -8.44 15.95
CA LEU A 34 -14.62 -8.40 17.41
C LEU A 34 -13.17 -8.23 17.86
N GLU A 35 -12.19 -8.53 17.02
CA GLU A 35 -10.77 -8.33 17.33
C GLU A 35 -10.15 -7.21 16.49
N ALA A 36 -9.27 -6.41 17.12
CA ALA A 36 -8.48 -5.42 16.42
C ALA A 36 -7.51 -6.12 15.46
N GLY A 37 -7.39 -5.60 14.24
CA GLY A 37 -6.40 -6.07 13.28
C GLY A 37 -4.97 -6.03 13.82
N ALA A 38 -4.11 -6.82 13.20
CA ALA A 38 -2.71 -6.94 13.58
C ALA A 38 -1.78 -6.71 12.38
N LEU A 39 -0.63 -6.10 12.64
CA LEU A 39 0.45 -5.89 11.69
C LEU A 39 1.38 -7.10 11.68
N TYR A 40 1.72 -7.56 10.49
CA TYR A 40 2.66 -8.64 10.24
C TYR A 40 3.76 -8.18 9.29
N ARG A 41 4.94 -8.78 9.42
CA ARG A 41 5.96 -8.82 8.37
C ARG A 41 5.78 -10.08 7.54
N ILE A 42 5.83 -9.98 6.22
CA ILE A 42 5.68 -11.13 5.32
C ILE A 42 7.00 -11.41 4.63
N ASP A 43 7.48 -12.64 4.72
CA ASP A 43 8.63 -13.12 3.95
C ASP A 43 8.20 -13.38 2.50
N THR A 44 8.73 -12.60 1.56
CA THR A 44 8.33 -12.66 0.15
C THR A 44 8.90 -13.88 -0.60
N THR A 45 9.83 -14.62 0.01
CA THR A 45 10.41 -15.85 -0.56
C THR A 45 9.57 -17.07 -0.20
N THR A 46 9.03 -17.09 1.02
CA THR A 46 8.31 -18.26 1.60
C THR A 46 6.82 -18.02 1.83
N GLY A 47 6.36 -16.77 1.75
CA GLY A 47 5.00 -16.36 2.08
C GLY A 47 4.71 -16.24 3.58
N LEU A 48 5.59 -16.75 4.46
CA LEU A 48 5.34 -16.82 5.90
C LEU A 48 5.21 -15.42 6.52
N ALA A 49 4.15 -15.22 7.32
CA ALA A 49 3.90 -13.98 8.04
C ALA A 49 4.34 -14.12 9.51
N THR A 50 5.04 -13.11 10.01
CA THR A 50 5.46 -12.99 11.41
C THR A 50 4.73 -11.83 12.06
N LEU A 51 4.01 -12.09 13.15
CA LEU A 51 3.30 -11.07 13.91
C LEU A 51 4.29 -10.03 14.46
N ILE A 52 3.99 -8.76 14.24
CA ILE A 52 4.69 -7.63 14.86
C ILE A 52 3.93 -7.18 16.11
N GLY A 53 2.62 -6.96 15.96
CA GLY A 53 1.73 -6.60 17.06
C GLY A 53 0.40 -6.01 16.58
N SER A 54 -0.40 -5.52 17.52
CA SER A 54 -1.79 -5.11 17.27
C SER A 54 -2.23 -4.03 18.27
N GLY A 55 -3.34 -3.36 17.95
CA GLY A 55 -4.03 -2.45 18.85
C GLY A 55 -3.98 -0.97 18.43
N GLY A 56 -4.62 -0.11 19.22
CA GLY A 56 -4.69 1.33 18.99
C GLY A 56 -5.69 1.78 17.90
N VAL A 57 -6.39 0.82 17.27
CA VAL A 57 -7.51 1.08 16.37
C VAL A 57 -8.81 1.17 17.19
N ASP A 58 -9.65 2.16 16.90
CA ASP A 58 -10.93 2.35 17.59
C ASP A 58 -11.87 1.17 17.33
N SER A 59 -12.70 0.82 18.30
CA SER A 59 -13.72 -0.22 18.11
C SER A 59 -14.81 0.20 17.11
N GLY A 60 -15.49 -0.80 16.53
CA GLY A 60 -16.59 -0.60 15.58
C GLY A 60 -16.16 -0.34 14.14
N GLY A 61 -14.95 -0.78 13.77
CA GLY A 61 -14.41 -0.68 12.42
C GLY A 61 -13.15 -1.52 12.24
N TRP A 62 -12.64 -1.57 11.02
CA TRP A 62 -11.38 -2.26 10.68
C TRP A 62 -10.55 -1.41 9.72
N ILE A 63 -9.23 -1.60 9.76
CA ILE A 63 -8.32 -1.02 8.76
C ILE A 63 -8.59 -1.73 7.43
N VAL A 64 -8.93 -0.96 6.40
CA VAL A 64 -9.22 -1.48 5.06
C VAL A 64 -7.97 -1.55 4.20
N ASP A 65 -6.97 -0.71 4.45
CA ASP A 65 -5.72 -0.71 3.71
C ASP A 65 -4.61 0.00 4.49
N ILE A 66 -3.36 -0.25 4.13
CA ILE A 66 -2.17 0.43 4.66
C ILE A 66 -1.30 0.98 3.54
N SER A 67 -0.55 2.04 3.83
CA SER A 67 0.46 2.56 2.92
C SER A 67 1.67 3.11 3.66
N TYR A 68 2.86 2.83 3.14
CA TYR A 68 4.12 3.39 3.60
C TYR A 68 4.31 4.81 3.03
N ASN A 69 4.68 5.75 3.90
CA ASN A 69 5.06 7.09 3.48
C ASN A 69 6.60 7.22 3.45
N PRO A 70 7.21 7.37 2.26
CA PRO A 70 8.66 7.43 2.13
C PRO A 70 9.28 8.73 2.67
N VAL A 71 8.48 9.77 2.97
CA VAL A 71 8.98 11.05 3.47
C VAL A 71 9.25 11.00 4.97
N ASP A 72 8.37 10.36 5.75
CA ASP A 72 8.50 10.28 7.21
C ASP A 72 8.81 8.88 7.74
N GLY A 73 8.84 7.87 6.85
CA GLY A 73 9.18 6.50 7.18
C GLY A 73 8.10 5.74 7.95
N LYS A 74 6.85 6.23 7.96
CA LYS A 74 5.76 5.62 8.72
C LYS A 74 4.82 4.82 7.83
N LEU A 75 4.21 3.80 8.42
CA LEU A 75 3.01 3.20 7.86
C LEU A 75 1.80 4.04 8.26
N TYR A 76 0.89 4.21 7.32
CA TYR A 76 -0.42 4.79 7.52
C TYR A 76 -1.47 3.72 7.26
N GLY A 77 -2.60 3.83 7.93
CA GLY A 77 -3.74 2.95 7.71
C GLY A 77 -5.02 3.75 7.67
N VAL A 78 -5.98 3.29 6.89
CA VAL A 78 -7.30 3.90 6.83
C VAL A 78 -8.34 2.92 7.35
N GLN A 79 -9.12 3.36 8.33
CA GLN A 79 -10.20 2.59 8.93
C GLN A 79 -11.52 2.96 8.27
N LEU A 80 -12.36 1.95 8.01
CA LEU A 80 -13.79 2.14 7.87
C LEU A 80 -14.46 1.88 9.21
N ARG A 81 -15.17 2.87 9.74
CA ARG A 81 -15.90 2.80 11.01
C ARG A 81 -17.39 3.11 10.83
N GLY A 82 -18.23 2.47 11.64
CA GLY A 82 -19.66 2.75 11.71
C GLY A 82 -20.52 1.90 10.76
N SER A 83 -21.84 2.12 10.79
CA SER A 83 -22.80 1.41 9.95
C SER A 83 -22.92 2.04 8.56
N ALA A 84 -23.60 1.37 7.63
CA ALA A 84 -23.84 1.89 6.28
C ALA A 84 -24.48 3.29 6.25
N GLN A 85 -25.23 3.67 7.27
CA GLN A 85 -25.93 4.96 7.37
C GLN A 85 -25.09 6.07 8.05
N ASN A 86 -23.99 5.72 8.72
CA ASN A 86 -23.15 6.67 9.43
C ASN A 86 -21.68 6.24 9.39
N ARG A 87 -21.16 6.11 8.15
CA ARG A 87 -19.77 5.71 7.91
C ARG A 87 -18.81 6.86 8.14
N ALA A 88 -17.71 6.57 8.80
CA ALA A 88 -16.56 7.44 8.93
C ALA A 88 -15.31 6.75 8.41
N THR A 89 -14.45 7.53 7.77
CA THR A 89 -13.11 7.12 7.37
C THR A 89 -12.12 7.76 8.30
N VAL A 90 -11.29 6.95 8.95
CA VAL A 90 -10.37 7.43 9.98
C VAL A 90 -8.94 7.10 9.58
N LEU A 91 -8.08 8.11 9.57
CA LEU A 91 -6.67 7.94 9.26
C LEU A 91 -5.87 7.67 10.52
N TYR A 92 -4.94 6.72 10.43
CA TYR A 92 -4.03 6.29 11.48
C TYR A 92 -2.59 6.31 10.97
N THR A 93 -1.63 6.59 11.86
CA THR A 93 -0.26 6.07 11.69
C THR A 93 -0.16 4.71 12.36
N ILE A 94 0.68 3.81 11.88
CA ILE A 94 0.96 2.50 12.46
C ILE A 94 2.46 2.39 12.69
N ASP A 95 2.85 2.06 13.92
CA ASP A 95 4.24 1.82 14.27
C ASP A 95 4.71 0.47 13.72
N ALA A 96 5.69 0.46 12.82
CA ALA A 96 6.17 -0.75 12.14
C ALA A 96 6.93 -1.72 13.06
N THR A 97 7.32 -1.27 14.26
CA THR A 97 8.04 -2.08 15.26
C THR A 97 7.12 -2.76 16.26
N THR A 98 5.97 -2.14 16.57
CA THR A 98 5.05 -2.61 17.62
C THR A 98 3.67 -2.98 17.07
N GLY A 99 3.35 -2.59 15.84
CA GLY A 99 2.02 -2.77 15.23
C GLY A 99 0.92 -1.89 15.81
N VAL A 100 1.24 -0.99 16.76
CA VAL A 100 0.25 -0.13 17.41
C VAL A 100 -0.14 1.01 16.47
N ALA A 101 -1.44 1.13 16.20
CA ALA A 101 -2.01 2.25 15.47
C ALA A 101 -2.22 3.47 16.39
N THR A 102 -2.01 4.67 15.87
CA THR A 102 -2.30 5.94 16.54
C THR A 102 -3.20 6.78 15.65
N LYS A 103 -4.37 7.14 16.17
CA LYS A 103 -5.39 7.90 15.44
C LYS A 103 -4.87 9.30 15.09
N ILE A 104 -4.99 9.66 13.82
CA ILE A 104 -4.76 11.03 13.34
C ILE A 104 -6.07 11.81 13.38
N GLY A 105 -7.14 11.23 12.83
CA GLY A 105 -8.48 11.82 12.84
C GLY A 105 -9.37 11.30 11.72
N GLU A 106 -10.59 11.83 11.65
CA GLU A 106 -11.55 11.47 10.60
C GLU A 106 -11.28 12.30 9.34
N VAL A 107 -11.30 11.63 8.18
CA VAL A 107 -11.13 12.25 6.86
C VAL A 107 -12.46 12.85 6.43
N ALA A 108 -12.43 14.12 6.00
CA ALA A 108 -13.56 14.86 5.47
C ALA A 108 -13.44 15.00 3.93
N PRO A 109 -14.55 15.08 3.18
CA PRO A 109 -15.94 15.02 3.64
C PRO A 109 -16.36 13.64 4.18
N PHE A 110 -17.45 13.57 4.96
CA PHE A 110 -17.95 12.32 5.52
C PHE A 110 -18.54 11.38 4.45
N GLY A 111 -18.66 10.09 4.77
CA GLY A 111 -19.39 9.12 3.93
C GLY A 111 -18.54 8.27 2.99
N PHE A 112 -17.22 8.35 3.09
CA PHE A 112 -16.31 7.45 2.37
C PHE A 112 -16.56 5.98 2.70
N PHE A 113 -16.48 5.15 1.67
CA PHE A 113 -16.32 3.71 1.76
C PHE A 113 -14.93 3.38 1.19
N PRO A 114 -13.86 3.57 1.99
CA PRO A 114 -12.50 3.48 1.49
C PRO A 114 -12.22 2.06 1.04
N GLY A 115 -11.80 1.93 -0.22
CA GLY A 115 -11.40 0.68 -0.84
C GLY A 115 -9.88 0.50 -0.88
N GLY A 116 -9.12 1.58 -0.71
CA GLY A 116 -7.65 1.51 -0.65
C GLY A 116 -7.00 2.83 -0.26
N LEU A 117 -5.73 2.77 0.15
CA LEU A 117 -4.89 3.90 0.56
C LEU A 117 -3.54 3.79 -0.12
N ALA A 118 -3.07 4.86 -0.75
CA ALA A 118 -1.75 4.88 -1.36
C ALA A 118 -1.04 6.21 -1.12
N THR A 119 0.28 6.17 -0.95
CA THR A 119 1.12 7.35 -0.71
C THR A 119 2.15 7.48 -1.81
N ASN A 120 2.29 8.68 -2.40
CA ASN A 120 3.30 8.93 -3.42
C ASN A 120 4.66 9.34 -2.83
N ALA A 121 5.66 9.54 -3.69
CA ALA A 121 7.03 9.89 -3.30
C ALA A 121 7.16 11.21 -2.54
N SER A 122 6.20 12.13 -2.67
CA SER A 122 6.18 13.40 -1.93
C SER A 122 5.42 13.32 -0.60
N GLY A 123 4.92 12.13 -0.23
CA GLY A 123 4.14 11.91 0.98
C GLY A 123 2.68 12.32 0.87
N GLN A 124 2.20 12.69 -0.32
CA GLN A 124 0.78 12.94 -0.56
C GLN A 124 0.04 11.60 -0.60
N GLN A 125 -1.08 11.55 0.12
CA GLN A 125 -1.88 10.35 0.25
C GLN A 125 -3.12 10.42 -0.64
N PHE A 126 -3.59 9.27 -1.07
CA PHE A 126 -4.73 9.10 -1.94
C PHE A 126 -5.61 7.98 -1.40
N ILE A 127 -6.93 8.18 -1.43
CA ILE A 127 -7.93 7.17 -1.09
C ILE A 127 -8.69 6.81 -2.35
N PHE A 128 -8.80 5.52 -2.65
CA PHE A 128 -9.82 5.04 -3.57
C PHE A 128 -11.12 4.83 -2.79
N ASN A 129 -12.23 5.40 -3.27
CA ASN A 129 -13.53 5.28 -2.63
C ASN A 129 -14.42 4.32 -3.43
N ASP A 130 -14.74 3.16 -2.84
CA ASP A 130 -15.63 2.17 -3.47
C ASP A 130 -17.06 2.72 -3.64
N GLY A 131 -17.47 3.66 -2.78
CA GLY A 131 -18.82 4.21 -2.78
C GLY A 131 -19.15 5.04 -4.02
N ASP A 132 -18.18 5.76 -4.57
CA ASP A 132 -18.35 6.61 -5.76
C ASP A 132 -17.42 6.24 -6.93
N SER A 133 -16.49 5.31 -6.72
CA SER A 133 -15.48 4.87 -7.70
C SER A 133 -14.49 5.97 -8.14
N TYR A 134 -14.27 6.99 -7.31
CA TYR A 134 -13.26 8.02 -7.51
C TYR A 134 -12.03 7.81 -6.63
N VAL A 135 -10.91 8.37 -7.10
CA VAL A 135 -9.73 8.62 -6.26
C VAL A 135 -9.84 10.01 -5.67
N TRP A 136 -9.44 10.13 -4.41
CA TRP A 136 -9.44 11.36 -3.65
C TRP A 136 -8.04 11.61 -3.09
N SER A 137 -7.50 12.81 -3.30
CA SER A 137 -6.22 13.23 -2.74
C SER A 137 -6.41 13.83 -1.35
N LEU A 138 -5.48 13.57 -0.43
CA LEU A 138 -5.53 14.07 0.94
C LEU A 138 -4.51 15.18 1.18
N VAL A 139 -4.96 16.24 1.85
CA VAL A 139 -4.13 17.26 2.48
C VAL A 139 -4.45 17.29 3.97
N GLY A 140 -3.67 16.55 4.75
CA GLY A 140 -4.03 16.20 6.11
C GLY A 140 -5.32 15.37 6.13
N LEU A 141 -6.32 15.82 6.86
CA LEU A 141 -7.63 15.15 6.96
C LEU A 141 -8.65 15.64 5.92
N ASN A 142 -8.25 16.52 5.00
CA ASN A 142 -9.15 17.05 3.96
C ASN A 142 -8.91 16.31 2.65
N ALA A 143 -9.93 15.59 2.17
CA ALA A 143 -9.92 14.89 0.90
C ALA A 143 -10.53 15.75 -0.21
N THR A 144 -9.89 15.75 -1.38
CA THR A 144 -10.38 16.40 -2.60
C THR A 144 -10.46 15.38 -3.72
N GLN A 145 -11.65 15.24 -4.31
CA GLN A 145 -11.93 14.31 -5.40
C GLN A 145 -11.10 14.66 -6.63
N LEU A 146 -10.54 13.65 -7.30
CA LEU A 146 -9.94 13.85 -8.61
C LEU A 146 -11.03 14.01 -9.69
N PRO A 147 -10.76 14.75 -10.78
CA PRO A 147 -11.79 15.19 -11.74
C PRO A 147 -12.60 14.09 -12.46
N LEU A 148 -11.99 12.93 -12.72
CA LEU A 148 -12.57 11.84 -13.50
C LEU A 148 -12.70 10.58 -12.64
N PRO A 149 -13.76 9.78 -12.85
CA PRO A 149 -13.89 8.51 -12.16
C PRO A 149 -12.77 7.57 -12.61
N SER A 150 -12.43 6.61 -11.76
CA SER A 150 -11.49 5.54 -12.12
C SER A 150 -11.99 4.71 -13.31
N GLY A 151 -13.28 4.80 -13.67
CA GLY A 151 -13.88 3.94 -14.68
C GLY A 151 -13.99 2.48 -14.24
N PHE A 152 -13.56 2.17 -13.01
CA PHE A 152 -13.60 0.86 -12.40
C PHE A 152 -14.62 0.88 -11.26
N THR A 153 -15.62 0.02 -11.33
CA THR A 153 -16.65 -0.10 -10.28
C THR A 153 -16.48 -1.42 -9.54
N SER A 154 -16.04 -1.36 -8.28
CA SER A 154 -15.89 -2.53 -7.40
C SER A 154 -16.82 -2.40 -6.21
N LEU A 155 -17.39 -3.54 -5.79
CA LEU A 155 -18.22 -3.60 -4.58
C LEU A 155 -17.47 -4.16 -3.36
N THR A 156 -16.28 -4.76 -3.54
CA THR A 156 -15.57 -5.38 -2.42
C THR A 156 -14.08 -5.61 -2.71
N GLY A 157 -13.22 -5.14 -1.80
CA GLY A 157 -11.84 -5.63 -1.60
C GLY A 157 -10.90 -5.25 -2.72
N ASN A 158 -10.29 -4.08 -2.60
CA ASN A 158 -9.37 -3.55 -3.59
C ASN A 158 -8.00 -3.33 -2.95
N GLY A 159 -6.97 -3.46 -3.75
CA GLY A 159 -5.65 -2.95 -3.41
C GLY A 159 -5.38 -1.70 -4.22
N PHE A 160 -4.94 -0.65 -3.54
CA PHE A 160 -4.56 0.60 -4.18
C PHE A 160 -3.13 0.92 -3.81
N ALA A 161 -2.26 1.07 -4.82
CA ALA A 161 -0.84 1.29 -4.59
C ALA A 161 -0.31 2.38 -5.53
N VAL A 162 0.66 3.15 -5.04
CA VAL A 162 1.47 4.06 -5.84
C VAL A 162 2.87 3.49 -5.91
N ASP A 163 3.48 3.47 -7.10
CA ASP A 163 4.90 3.17 -7.26
C ASP A 163 5.76 4.37 -6.86
N TRP A 164 5.78 4.66 -5.57
CA TRP A 164 6.47 5.81 -4.99
C TRP A 164 8.00 5.76 -5.19
N SER A 165 8.56 4.60 -5.51
CA SER A 165 10.00 4.38 -5.67
C SER A 165 10.53 4.66 -7.08
N ARG A 166 9.64 4.80 -8.07
CA ARG A 166 10.00 4.91 -9.50
C ARG A 166 9.37 6.14 -10.13
N ASP A 167 8.18 5.99 -10.71
CA ASP A 167 7.53 6.99 -11.55
C ASP A 167 6.25 7.57 -10.94
N GLY A 168 5.83 7.08 -9.77
CA GLY A 168 4.60 7.51 -9.11
C GLY A 168 3.33 7.02 -9.81
N ALA A 169 3.43 6.02 -10.70
CA ALA A 169 2.27 5.40 -11.32
C ALA A 169 1.35 4.80 -10.24
N MET A 170 0.04 5.06 -10.37
CA MET A 170 -0.96 4.55 -9.46
C MET A 170 -1.66 3.34 -10.06
N TYR A 171 -1.95 2.35 -9.21
CA TYR A 171 -2.57 1.11 -9.63
C TYR A 171 -3.67 0.69 -8.67
N LEU A 172 -4.73 0.16 -9.24
CA LEU A 172 -5.87 -0.39 -8.54
C LEU A 172 -6.08 -1.82 -9.02
N ASN A 173 -6.36 -2.72 -8.08
CA ASN A 173 -6.87 -4.04 -8.40
C ASN A 173 -8.22 -4.27 -7.71
N GLY A 174 -9.05 -5.11 -8.32
CA GLY A 174 -10.27 -5.59 -7.67
C GLY A 174 -11.15 -6.37 -8.63
N ILE A 175 -12.33 -6.80 -8.16
CA ILE A 175 -13.31 -7.46 -9.02
C ILE A 175 -14.34 -6.42 -9.48
N GLU A 176 -14.41 -6.18 -10.79
CA GLU A 176 -15.41 -5.29 -11.37
C GLU A 176 -16.80 -5.94 -11.36
N ASN A 177 -17.83 -5.19 -10.98
CA ASN A 177 -19.21 -5.56 -11.26
C ASN A 177 -19.65 -4.88 -12.56
N PHE A 178 -19.64 -5.57 -13.70
CA PHE A 178 -20.36 -5.05 -14.86
C PHE A 178 -20.91 -6.13 -15.80
N PHE A 179 -22.19 -6.47 -15.61
CA PHE A 179 -23.11 -6.86 -16.68
C PHE A 179 -24.56 -6.50 -16.28
N PRO A 180 -25.41 -6.04 -17.22
CA PRO A 180 -26.85 -6.19 -17.05
C PRO A 180 -27.16 -7.69 -17.04
N GLY A 181 -27.32 -8.26 -15.83
CA GLY A 181 -27.43 -9.71 -15.64
C GLY A 181 -26.84 -10.25 -14.32
N GLY A 182 -26.09 -9.45 -13.56
CA GLY A 182 -25.78 -9.72 -12.14
C GLY A 182 -24.71 -10.78 -11.84
N GLY A 183 -23.82 -11.11 -12.79
CA GLY A 183 -22.69 -12.01 -12.54
C GLY A 183 -21.41 -11.28 -12.13
N LEU A 184 -20.69 -11.81 -11.13
CA LEU A 184 -19.30 -11.40 -10.85
C LEU A 184 -18.39 -11.89 -11.98
N LEU A 185 -17.46 -11.05 -12.44
CA LEU A 185 -16.37 -11.55 -13.28
C LEU A 185 -15.50 -12.52 -12.44
N PRO A 186 -15.05 -13.64 -13.01
CA PRO A 186 -14.23 -14.60 -12.28
C PRO A 186 -12.82 -14.06 -11.97
N GLU A 187 -12.37 -13.01 -12.65
CA GLU A 187 -11.00 -12.51 -12.59
C GLU A 187 -10.93 -11.12 -11.96
N ALA A 188 -9.93 -10.93 -11.08
CA ALA A 188 -9.57 -9.60 -10.63
C ALA A 188 -9.02 -8.80 -11.81
N GLN A 189 -9.44 -7.56 -11.95
CA GLN A 189 -8.91 -6.65 -12.94
C GLN A 189 -7.79 -5.81 -12.34
N PHE A 190 -6.87 -5.40 -13.20
CA PHE A 190 -5.77 -4.52 -12.85
C PHE A 190 -5.81 -3.26 -13.71
N TRP A 191 -5.78 -2.11 -13.06
CA TRP A 191 -5.99 -0.80 -13.66
C TRP A 191 -4.85 0.13 -13.28
N GLY A 192 -4.36 0.90 -14.25
CA GLY A 192 -3.54 2.06 -13.99
C GLY A 192 -4.44 3.27 -13.80
N ILE A 193 -4.12 4.14 -12.85
CA ILE A 193 -4.88 5.35 -12.55
C ILE A 193 -3.99 6.57 -12.83
N ASP A 194 -4.53 7.55 -13.55
CA ASP A 194 -3.87 8.85 -13.70
C ASP A 194 -3.94 9.61 -12.36
N PRO A 195 -2.79 9.98 -11.77
CA PRO A 195 -2.74 10.59 -10.43
C PRO A 195 -3.27 12.03 -10.37
N THR A 196 -3.43 12.68 -11.53
CA THR A 196 -3.91 14.06 -11.66
C THR A 196 -5.40 14.09 -11.94
N THR A 197 -5.86 13.22 -12.83
CA THR A 197 -7.26 13.21 -13.28
C THR A 197 -8.12 12.18 -12.57
N GLY A 198 -7.53 11.10 -12.04
CA GLY A 198 -8.25 9.96 -11.49
C GLY A 198 -8.74 8.98 -12.55
N GLN A 199 -8.54 9.25 -13.84
CA GLN A 199 -8.99 8.37 -14.92
C GLN A 199 -8.27 7.03 -14.87
N GLY A 200 -9.02 5.94 -14.85
CA GLY A 200 -8.44 4.60 -14.95
C GLY A 200 -8.33 4.08 -16.38
N THR A 201 -7.29 3.31 -16.62
CA THR A 201 -7.04 2.56 -17.84
C THR A 201 -6.80 1.09 -17.48
N LYS A 202 -7.58 0.18 -18.05
CA LYS A 202 -7.42 -1.25 -17.81
C LYS A 202 -6.07 -1.71 -18.35
N VAL A 203 -5.25 -2.29 -17.47
CA VAL A 203 -3.93 -2.85 -17.80
C VAL A 203 -4.07 -4.33 -18.13
N GLY A 204 -4.92 -5.05 -17.39
CA GLY A 204 -5.13 -6.48 -17.61
C GLY A 204 -6.04 -7.13 -16.59
N THR A 205 -5.98 -8.46 -16.53
CA THR A 205 -6.61 -9.27 -15.48
C THR A 205 -5.54 -10.06 -14.73
N VAL A 206 -5.81 -10.33 -13.46
CA VAL A 206 -4.98 -11.12 -12.55
C VAL A 206 -5.82 -12.30 -12.07
N GLY A 207 -5.33 -13.51 -12.31
CA GLY A 207 -6.00 -14.77 -11.99
C GLY A 207 -5.82 -15.80 -13.10
N ASP A 208 -6.36 -16.99 -12.90
CA ASP A 208 -6.32 -18.13 -13.85
C ASP A 208 -7.71 -18.52 -14.37
N GLY A 209 -8.71 -17.64 -14.21
CA GLY A 209 -10.11 -17.90 -14.55
C GLY A 209 -10.94 -18.53 -13.42
N GLN A 210 -10.34 -18.82 -12.26
CA GLN A 210 -11.06 -19.11 -11.01
C GLN A 210 -11.35 -17.81 -10.21
N LEU A 211 -12.42 -17.80 -9.40
CA LEU A 211 -12.81 -16.66 -8.54
C LEU A 211 -11.71 -16.29 -7.54
N TYR A 212 -10.78 -15.43 -7.96
CA TYR A 212 -9.77 -14.85 -7.07
C TYR A 212 -10.26 -13.52 -6.53
N ARG A 213 -10.58 -13.50 -5.23
CA ARG A 213 -10.67 -12.24 -4.48
C ARG A 213 -9.25 -11.79 -4.16
N SER A 214 -8.73 -10.87 -4.97
CA SER A 214 -7.55 -10.11 -4.55
C SER A 214 -8.03 -8.96 -3.68
N THR A 215 -7.70 -9.00 -2.39
CA THR A 215 -8.17 -8.00 -1.42
C THR A 215 -7.25 -6.80 -1.29
N THR A 216 -6.03 -6.87 -1.85
CA THR A 216 -4.97 -5.88 -1.63
C THR A 216 -3.84 -6.03 -2.65
N LEU A 217 -2.99 -5.00 -2.77
CA LEU A 217 -1.88 -4.89 -3.72
C LEU A 217 -0.76 -4.09 -3.08
N ALA A 218 0.49 -4.53 -3.26
CA ALA A 218 1.68 -3.77 -2.92
C ALA A 218 2.67 -3.79 -4.08
N ILE A 219 3.41 -2.70 -4.27
CA ILE A 219 4.41 -2.58 -5.32
C ILE A 219 5.79 -2.60 -4.66
N ALA A 220 6.59 -3.60 -4.98
CA ALA A 220 7.95 -3.69 -4.46
C ALA A 220 8.77 -2.46 -4.88
N PRO A 221 9.50 -1.83 -3.94
CA PRO A 221 10.33 -0.68 -4.25
C PRO A 221 11.48 -1.11 -5.15
N ARG A 222 11.93 -0.18 -5.99
CA ARG A 222 13.17 -0.40 -6.74
C ARG A 222 14.33 -0.50 -5.75
N ALA A 223 15.12 -1.57 -5.86
CA ALA A 223 16.35 -1.70 -5.09
C ALA A 223 17.20 -0.44 -5.29
N ALA A 224 17.68 0.14 -4.18
CA ALA A 224 18.63 1.25 -4.24
C ALA A 224 19.80 0.83 -5.13
N ALA A 225 20.18 1.69 -6.08
CA ALA A 225 21.35 1.43 -6.90
C ALA A 225 22.55 1.22 -5.97
N VAL A 226 23.22 0.06 -6.06
CA VAL A 226 24.47 -0.18 -5.35
C VAL A 226 25.42 0.93 -5.78
N PRO A 227 25.91 1.79 -4.85
CA PRO A 227 26.86 2.82 -5.21
C PRO A 227 28.05 2.14 -5.88
N ALA A 228 28.46 2.63 -7.05
CA ALA A 228 29.68 2.13 -7.67
C ALA A 228 30.80 2.21 -6.61
N PRO A 229 31.60 1.14 -6.42
CA PRO A 229 32.69 1.19 -5.45
C PRO A 229 33.53 2.42 -5.76
N ALA A 230 33.83 3.22 -4.74
CA ALA A 230 34.67 4.39 -4.90
C ALA A 230 36.01 3.92 -5.49
N THR A 231 36.23 4.15 -6.78
CA THR A 231 37.51 3.86 -7.41
C THR A 231 38.51 4.77 -6.71
N LEU A 232 39.34 4.19 -5.83
CA LEU A 232 40.49 4.88 -5.27
C LEU A 232 41.38 5.28 -6.46
N ALA A 233 41.34 6.54 -6.86
CA ALA A 233 42.34 7.10 -7.73
C ALA A 233 43.65 7.11 -6.94
N LEU A 234 44.48 6.09 -7.15
CA LEU A 234 45.82 6.01 -6.61
C LEU A 234 46.65 7.13 -7.27
N LEU A 235 46.62 8.33 -6.69
CA LEU A 235 47.56 9.40 -7.02
C LEU A 235 48.95 8.91 -6.62
N GLY A 236 49.72 8.47 -7.62
CA GLY A 236 51.09 8.01 -7.44
C GLY A 236 51.96 9.10 -6.81
N ILE A 237 52.36 8.89 -5.56
CA ILE A 237 53.42 9.67 -4.92
C ILE A 237 54.75 9.13 -5.46
N GLY A 238 55.35 9.83 -6.42
CA GLY A 238 56.71 9.56 -6.88
C GLY A 238 57.73 9.96 -5.82
N LEU A 239 58.28 8.97 -5.12
CA LEU A 239 59.42 9.15 -4.21
C LEU A 239 60.72 9.13 -5.04
N PHE A 240 61.29 10.29 -5.35
CA PHE A 240 62.61 10.37 -5.97
C PHE A 240 63.71 10.16 -4.91
N ALA A 241 64.36 9.01 -4.95
CA ALA A 241 65.63 8.78 -4.25
C ALA A 241 66.80 9.19 -5.15
N THR A 242 67.49 10.28 -4.81
CA THR A 242 68.78 10.63 -5.45
C THR A 242 69.92 9.87 -4.76
N ARG A 243 70.55 8.95 -5.50
CA ARG A 243 71.74 8.21 -5.07
C ARG A 243 72.98 9.09 -5.28
N ARG A 244 73.67 9.44 -4.18
CA ARG A 244 75.02 10.04 -4.19
C ARG A 244 76.01 9.12 -4.93
N ARG A 245 76.71 9.63 -5.93
CA ARG A 245 77.88 8.98 -6.55
C ARG A 245 79.13 9.52 -5.85
N ASN A 246 79.90 8.64 -5.23
CA ASN A 246 81.27 8.91 -4.80
C ASN A 246 82.20 8.63 -5.98
N THR A 247 82.91 9.67 -6.43
CA THR A 247 84.31 9.69 -6.89
C THR A 247 84.77 11.12 -6.79
#